data_AF-A0A7K1F5Q1-F1
#
_entry.id   AF-A0A7K1F5Q1-F1
#
_cell.length_a   1.000
_cell.length_b   1.000
_cell.length_c   1.000
_cell.angle_alpha   90.00
_cell.angle_beta   90.00
_cell.angle_gamma   90.00
#
_symmetry.space_group_name_H-M   'P 1'
#
loop_
_entity.id
_entity.type
_entity.pdbx_description
1 polymer ?
#
loop_
_entity_poly.entity_id
_entity_poly.type
_entity_poly.pdbx_seq_one_letter_code
_entity_poly.pdbx_strand_id
1 'polypeptide(L)'
;MKSGIDLSHGYPDVRPQDDLFRHVNGKWIDTHEIPADRASDGAFHHLREKSEKNIRTIIEEAAASKAAVGTEAQKVGDLYASFMDEAKIEALGVSPLAEDFKKIQGIANLQDFARLLGELGRRGVSTPMSVFIEVDMKDSNSYIVYLEQSGLGLPDESYYKEDQYAEIREKYVAHIERMFNFAKLPDGAGAAKRIFELESAIAGFHYD
;
A
#
# COMPACT_ATOMS: atom_id res chain seq x y z
N MET A 1 34.57 8.88 -26.01
CA MET A 1 33.64 8.04 -25.23
C MET A 1 33.19 8.86 -24.03
N LYS A 2 31.88 9.10 -23.83
CA LYS A 2 31.39 9.76 -22.60
C LYS A 2 31.17 8.67 -21.56
N SER A 3 31.58 8.88 -20.32
CA SER A 3 31.61 7.87 -19.25
C SER A 3 30.23 7.36 -18.80
N GLY A 4 29.12 7.90 -19.31
CA GLY A 4 27.77 7.56 -18.86
C GLY A 4 27.42 8.12 -17.47
N ILE A 5 28.38 8.74 -16.78
CA ILE A 5 28.22 9.36 -15.47
C ILE A 5 27.73 10.79 -15.68
N ASP A 6 26.61 11.13 -15.05
CA ASP A 6 26.15 12.51 -14.95
C ASP A 6 26.96 13.25 -13.88
N LEU A 7 27.72 14.26 -14.30
CA LEU A 7 28.53 15.11 -13.43
C LEU A 7 27.91 16.52 -13.25
N SER A 8 26.72 16.76 -13.80
CA SER A 8 26.06 18.08 -13.72
C SER A 8 25.67 18.48 -12.29
N HIS A 9 25.58 17.49 -11.39
CA HIS A 9 25.24 17.66 -9.97
C HIS A 9 26.46 17.58 -9.03
N GLY A 10 27.68 17.54 -9.59
CA GLY A 10 28.91 17.45 -8.81
C GLY A 10 29.11 18.63 -7.87
N TYR A 11 29.72 18.36 -6.72
CA TYR A 11 29.96 19.31 -5.65
C TYR A 11 31.46 19.34 -5.30
N PRO A 12 32.25 20.18 -5.99
CA PRO A 12 33.72 20.10 -5.98
C PRO A 12 34.35 20.49 -4.64
N ASP A 13 33.62 21.20 -3.78
CA ASP A 13 34.08 21.62 -2.45
C ASP A 13 34.16 20.47 -1.44
N VAL A 14 33.51 19.34 -1.73
CA VAL A 14 33.61 18.11 -0.94
C VAL A 14 34.55 17.15 -1.66
N ARG A 15 35.61 16.68 -1.01
CA ARG A 15 36.52 15.71 -1.65
C ARG A 15 35.83 14.34 -1.76
N PRO A 16 36.00 13.60 -2.86
CA PRO A 16 35.39 12.28 -3.01
C PRO A 16 35.91 11.24 -2.00
N GLN A 17 37.11 11.45 -1.42
CA GLN A 17 37.66 10.58 -0.37
C GLN A 17 37.01 10.80 1.01
N ASP A 18 36.41 11.97 1.23
CA ASP A 18 35.75 12.31 2.48
C ASP A 18 34.27 11.93 2.45
N ASP A 19 33.60 12.26 1.33
CA ASP A 19 32.20 11.89 1.10
C ASP A 19 31.92 11.82 -0.41
N LEU A 20 32.00 10.61 -0.96
CA LEU A 20 31.72 10.37 -2.38
C LEU A 20 30.26 10.69 -2.75
N PHE A 21 29.31 10.47 -1.84
CA PHE A 21 27.89 10.69 -2.11
C PHE A 21 27.62 12.18 -2.30
N ARG A 22 28.12 13.03 -1.40
CA ARG A 22 28.04 14.49 -1.53
C ARG A 22 28.88 15.02 -2.67
N HIS A 23 30.06 14.47 -2.93
CA HIS A 23 30.88 14.90 -4.07
C HIS A 23 30.16 14.75 -5.41
N VAL A 24 29.41 13.66 -5.60
CA VAL A 24 28.70 13.39 -6.86
C VAL A 24 27.31 14.03 -6.90
N ASN A 25 26.57 14.02 -5.79
CA ASN A 25 25.14 14.39 -5.78
C ASN A 25 24.84 15.69 -5.01
N GLY A 26 25.84 16.32 -4.38
CA GLY A 26 25.64 17.38 -3.39
C GLY A 26 24.77 18.53 -3.89
N LYS A 27 24.99 18.97 -5.14
CA LYS A 27 24.19 20.05 -5.71
C LYS A 27 22.72 19.66 -5.91
N TRP A 28 22.45 18.40 -6.29
CA TRP A 28 21.08 17.90 -6.39
C TRP A 28 20.43 17.83 -5.01
N ILE A 29 21.13 17.27 -4.02
CA ILE A 29 20.63 17.16 -2.63
C ILE A 29 20.28 18.52 -2.04
N ASP A 30 21.08 19.56 -2.32
CA ASP A 30 20.88 20.88 -1.73
C ASP A 30 19.77 21.70 -2.44
N THR A 31 19.38 21.34 -3.66
CA THR A 31 18.47 22.15 -4.49
C THR A 31 17.18 21.44 -4.90
N HIS A 32 17.15 20.12 -4.84
CA HIS A 32 15.98 19.34 -5.24
C HIS A 32 14.92 19.39 -4.16
N GLU A 33 13.74 19.89 -4.52
CA GLU A 33 12.57 19.82 -3.66
C GLU A 33 11.83 18.51 -3.94
N ILE A 34 11.62 17.71 -2.90
CA ILE A 34 10.78 16.51 -3.00
C ILE A 34 9.35 16.97 -3.29
N PRO A 35 8.74 16.58 -4.42
CA PRO A 35 7.38 17.00 -4.74
C PRO A 35 6.36 16.58 -3.68
N ALA A 36 5.31 17.38 -3.51
CA ALA A 36 4.37 17.25 -2.38
C ALA A 36 3.58 15.93 -2.34
N ASP A 37 3.54 15.19 -3.44
CA ASP A 37 2.86 13.91 -3.59
C ASP A 37 3.72 12.70 -3.20
N ARG A 38 4.98 12.90 -2.80
CA ARG A 38 5.92 11.82 -2.49
C ARG A 38 6.72 12.08 -1.22
N ALA A 39 7.07 11.00 -0.52
CA ALA A 39 7.89 11.06 0.69
C ALA A 39 9.41 10.95 0.42
N SER A 40 9.80 10.56 -0.79
CA SER A 40 11.19 10.42 -1.23
C SER A 40 11.31 10.66 -2.73
N ASP A 41 12.50 11.04 -3.20
CA ASP A 41 12.78 11.22 -4.62
C ASP A 41 14.21 10.80 -4.99
N GLY A 42 14.48 10.64 -6.29
CA GLY A 42 15.79 10.34 -6.84
C GLY A 42 15.74 9.54 -8.12
N ALA A 43 16.86 8.92 -8.48
CA ALA A 43 17.01 8.22 -9.76
C ALA A 43 15.95 7.13 -9.99
N PHE A 44 15.60 6.34 -8.97
CA PHE A 44 14.58 5.30 -9.07
C PHE A 44 13.17 5.87 -9.29
N HIS A 45 12.85 7.00 -8.68
CA HIS A 45 11.57 7.69 -8.89
C HIS A 45 11.49 8.29 -10.29
N HIS A 46 12.57 8.91 -10.80
CA HIS A 46 12.60 9.37 -12.19
C HIS A 46 12.37 8.23 -13.20
N LEU A 47 12.97 7.06 -12.97
CA LEU A 47 12.73 5.87 -13.80
C LEU A 47 11.30 5.35 -13.68
N ARG A 48 10.73 5.37 -12.46
CA ARG A 48 9.35 4.99 -12.19
C ARG A 48 8.37 5.91 -12.91
N GLU A 49 8.53 7.24 -12.80
CA GLU A 49 7.68 8.22 -13.48
C GLU A 49 7.70 8.04 -15.00
N LYS A 50 8.88 7.79 -15.59
CA LYS A 50 9.00 7.54 -17.02
C LYS A 50 8.27 6.27 -17.42
N SER A 51 8.43 5.21 -16.64
CA SER A 51 7.73 3.94 -16.87
C SER A 51 6.22 4.10 -16.74
N GLU A 52 5.75 4.83 -15.73
CA GLU A 52 4.34 5.12 -15.49
C GLU A 52 3.71 5.89 -16.66
N LYS A 53 4.40 6.92 -17.19
CA LYS A 53 3.94 7.64 -18.39
C LYS A 53 3.80 6.72 -19.60
N ASN A 54 4.79 5.86 -19.84
CA ASN A 54 4.74 4.90 -20.95
C ASN A 54 3.62 3.88 -20.77
N ILE A 55 3.45 3.34 -19.57
CA ILE A 55 2.38 2.39 -19.23
C ILE A 55 1.01 3.05 -19.43
N ARG A 56 0.84 4.29 -18.96
CA ARG A 56 -0.38 5.06 -19.17
C ARG A 56 -0.71 5.20 -20.65
N THR A 57 0.26 5.56 -21.50
CA THR A 57 0.05 5.64 -22.95
C THR A 57 -0.42 4.29 -23.52
N ILE A 58 0.21 3.18 -23.15
CA ILE A 58 -0.19 1.84 -23.59
C ILE A 58 -1.62 1.50 -23.16
N ILE A 59 -1.99 1.83 -21.92
CA ILE A 59 -3.33 1.58 -21.38
C ILE A 59 -4.38 2.43 -22.12
N GLU A 60 -4.10 3.72 -22.35
CA GLU A 60 -5.01 4.63 -23.06
C GLU A 60 -5.18 4.20 -24.54
N GLU A 61 -4.12 3.75 -25.19
CA GLU A 61 -4.17 3.18 -26.55
C GLU A 61 -4.99 1.87 -26.59
N ALA A 62 -4.80 0.98 -25.61
CA ALA A 62 -5.58 -0.25 -25.49
C ALA A 62 -7.06 0.02 -25.25
N ALA A 63 -7.39 1.00 -24.40
CA ALA A 63 -8.77 1.44 -24.17
C ALA A 63 -9.41 2.01 -25.45
N ALA A 64 -8.64 2.77 -26.23
CA ALA A 64 -9.11 3.35 -27.49
C ALA A 64 -9.26 2.33 -28.64
N SER A 65 -8.62 1.16 -28.55
CA SER A 65 -8.54 0.19 -29.64
C SER A 65 -9.85 -0.57 -29.92
N LYS A 66 -10.88 -0.38 -29.09
CA LYS A 66 -12.17 -1.12 -29.18
C LYS A 66 -11.97 -2.63 -29.28
N ALA A 67 -11.05 -3.16 -28.46
CA ALA A 67 -10.73 -4.59 -28.46
C ALA A 67 -11.97 -5.44 -28.16
N ALA A 68 -11.97 -6.68 -28.68
CA ALA A 68 -13.08 -7.60 -28.46
C ALA A 68 -13.25 -7.92 -26.97
N VAL A 69 -14.51 -8.08 -26.55
CA VAL A 69 -14.86 -8.44 -25.16
C VAL A 69 -14.14 -9.72 -24.74
N GLY A 70 -13.54 -9.69 -23.55
CA GLY A 70 -12.81 -10.82 -22.97
C GLY A 70 -11.31 -10.83 -23.28
N THR A 71 -10.83 -9.96 -24.19
CA THR A 71 -9.39 -9.80 -24.45
C THR A 71 -8.70 -9.02 -23.33
N GLU A 72 -7.40 -9.24 -23.14
CA GLU A 72 -6.62 -8.50 -22.15
C GLU A 72 -6.61 -6.99 -22.41
N ALA A 73 -6.55 -6.58 -23.68
CA ALA A 73 -6.63 -5.17 -24.05
C ALA A 73 -7.94 -4.51 -23.58
N GLN A 74 -9.08 -5.19 -23.75
CA GLN A 74 -10.37 -4.70 -23.26
C GLN A 74 -10.43 -4.64 -21.74
N LYS A 75 -9.96 -5.69 -21.04
CA LYS A 75 -9.96 -5.72 -19.57
C LYS A 75 -9.09 -4.61 -18.96
N VAL A 76 -7.90 -4.38 -19.52
CA VAL A 76 -6.98 -3.33 -19.06
C VAL A 76 -7.60 -1.95 -19.27
N GLY A 77 -8.15 -1.70 -20.46
CA GLY A 77 -8.82 -0.43 -20.77
C GLY A 77 -10.01 -0.16 -19.86
N ASP A 78 -10.87 -1.15 -19.64
CA ASP A 78 -12.06 -1.01 -18.78
C ASP A 78 -11.69 -0.84 -17.30
N LEU A 79 -10.69 -1.57 -16.81
CA LEU A 79 -10.19 -1.40 -15.44
C LEU A 79 -9.68 0.02 -15.22
N TYR A 80 -8.86 0.54 -16.14
CA TYR A 80 -8.37 1.91 -16.06
C TYR A 80 -9.50 2.94 -16.13
N ALA A 81 -10.43 2.79 -17.07
CA ALA A 81 -11.60 3.67 -17.17
C ALA A 81 -12.44 3.64 -15.90
N SER A 82 -12.59 2.47 -15.26
CA SER A 82 -13.32 2.34 -13.99
C SER A 82 -12.65 3.08 -12.83
N PHE A 83 -11.32 3.14 -12.80
CA PHE A 83 -10.56 3.85 -11.77
C PHE A 83 -10.57 5.36 -12.00
N MET A 84 -10.53 5.79 -13.27
CA MET A 84 -10.50 7.21 -13.64
C MET A 84 -11.86 7.91 -13.59
N ASP A 85 -12.98 7.17 -13.48
CA ASP A 85 -14.34 7.74 -13.40
C ASP A 85 -14.67 8.22 -11.98
N GLU A 86 -14.00 9.30 -11.56
CA GLU A 86 -14.18 9.93 -10.25
C GLU A 86 -15.64 10.32 -10.00
N ALA A 87 -16.34 10.85 -11.01
CA ALA A 87 -17.75 11.25 -10.87
C ALA A 87 -18.65 10.08 -10.47
N LYS A 88 -18.43 8.89 -11.06
CA LYS A 88 -19.15 7.67 -10.69
C LYS A 88 -18.73 7.16 -9.31
N ILE A 89 -17.44 7.21 -8.97
CA ILE A 89 -16.94 6.82 -7.64
C ILE A 89 -17.61 7.68 -6.56
N GLU A 90 -17.62 8.99 -6.72
CA GLU A 90 -18.26 9.94 -5.80
C GLU A 90 -19.78 9.72 -5.71
N ALA A 91 -20.44 9.46 -6.84
CA ALA A 91 -21.88 9.19 -6.86
C ALA A 91 -22.24 7.88 -6.13
N LEU A 92 -21.40 6.85 -6.22
CA LEU A 92 -21.59 5.58 -5.52
C LEU A 92 -21.31 5.70 -4.02
N GLY A 93 -20.34 6.54 -3.64
CA GLY A 93 -19.88 6.69 -2.26
C GLY A 93 -19.56 5.33 -1.63
N VAL A 94 -20.11 5.08 -0.44
CA VAL A 94 -19.87 3.84 0.32
C VAL A 94 -20.79 2.67 -0.06
N SER A 95 -21.72 2.86 -1.01
CA SER A 95 -22.70 1.82 -1.37
C SER A 95 -22.09 0.49 -1.84
N PRO A 96 -20.92 0.44 -2.54
CA PRO A 96 -20.31 -0.83 -2.93
C PRO A 96 -19.84 -1.70 -1.75
N LEU A 97 -19.68 -1.12 -0.55
CA LEU A 97 -19.23 -1.83 0.66
C LEU A 97 -20.39 -2.40 1.51
N ALA A 98 -21.65 -2.11 1.14
CA ALA A 98 -22.81 -2.42 1.98
C ALA A 98 -22.97 -3.92 2.28
N GLU A 99 -22.75 -4.79 1.29
CA GLU A 99 -22.85 -6.25 1.48
C GLU A 99 -21.72 -6.77 2.38
N ASP A 100 -20.51 -6.22 2.27
CA ASP A 100 -19.40 -6.62 3.13
C ASP A 100 -19.66 -6.20 4.59
N PHE A 101 -20.17 -4.98 4.82
CA PHE A 101 -20.58 -4.55 6.16
C PHE A 101 -21.72 -5.39 6.74
N LYS A 102 -22.71 -5.76 5.92
CA LYS A 102 -23.80 -6.64 6.35
C LYS A 102 -23.30 -8.02 6.77
N LYS A 103 -22.36 -8.60 6.01
CA LYS A 103 -21.71 -9.86 6.39
C LYS A 103 -20.97 -9.74 7.73
N ILE A 104 -20.22 -8.65 7.94
CA ILE A 104 -19.49 -8.40 9.18
C ILE A 104 -20.45 -8.28 10.38
N GLN A 105 -21.55 -7.53 10.22
CA GLN A 105 -22.56 -7.37 11.27
C GLN A 105 -23.33 -8.66 11.58
N GLY A 106 -23.40 -9.58 10.62
CA GLY A 106 -24.07 -10.87 10.75
C GLY A 106 -23.25 -11.95 11.46
N ILE A 107 -22.00 -11.66 11.85
CA ILE A 107 -21.15 -12.63 12.56
C ILE A 107 -21.75 -12.93 13.94
N ALA A 108 -22.23 -14.16 14.13
CA ALA A 108 -22.84 -14.59 15.40
C ALA A 108 -21.90 -15.41 16.28
N ASN A 109 -20.85 -15.98 15.70
CA ASN A 109 -19.93 -16.88 16.39
C ASN A 109 -18.57 -16.95 15.67
N LEU A 110 -17.62 -17.66 16.29
CA LEU A 110 -16.25 -17.79 15.79
C LEU A 110 -16.17 -18.52 14.43
N GLN A 111 -17.07 -19.44 14.13
CA GLN A 111 -17.06 -20.15 12.85
C GLN A 111 -17.46 -19.22 11.70
N ASP A 112 -18.45 -18.36 11.93
CA ASP A 112 -18.85 -17.33 10.95
C ASP A 112 -17.73 -16.31 10.75
N PHE A 113 -17.06 -15.91 11.83
CA PHE A 113 -15.88 -15.04 11.77
C PHE A 113 -14.76 -15.65 10.91
N ALA A 114 -14.37 -16.90 11.21
CA ALA A 114 -13.31 -17.59 10.47
C ALA A 114 -13.66 -17.80 8.98
N ARG A 115 -14.93 -18.12 8.69
CA ARG A 115 -15.41 -18.24 7.30
C ARG A 115 -15.30 -16.91 6.55
N LEU A 116 -15.74 -15.82 7.20
CA LEU A 116 -15.68 -14.49 6.58
C LEU A 116 -14.24 -14.04 6.34
N LEU A 117 -13.31 -14.30 7.26
CA LEU A 117 -11.89 -14.02 7.04
C LEU A 117 -11.35 -14.75 5.79
N GLY A 118 -11.70 -16.02 5.59
CA GLY A 118 -11.31 -16.75 4.38
C GLY A 118 -11.91 -16.16 3.10
N GLU A 119 -13.18 -15.76 3.12
CA GLU A 119 -13.84 -15.10 1.98
C GLU A 119 -13.19 -13.75 1.62
N LEU A 120 -12.89 -12.94 2.63
CA LEU A 120 -12.28 -11.62 2.48
C LEU A 120 -10.81 -11.73 2.06
N GLY A 121 -10.04 -12.64 2.66
CA GLY A 121 -8.66 -12.92 2.28
C GLY A 121 -8.53 -13.34 0.82
N ARG A 122 -9.45 -14.19 0.33
CA ARG A 122 -9.49 -14.57 -1.10
C ARG A 122 -9.73 -13.38 -2.05
N ARG A 123 -10.33 -12.30 -1.55
CA ARG A 123 -10.59 -11.05 -2.29
C ARG A 123 -9.51 -9.98 -2.09
N GLY A 124 -8.42 -10.31 -1.39
CA GLY A 124 -7.31 -9.39 -1.15
C GLY A 124 -7.52 -8.44 0.03
N VAL A 125 -8.51 -8.68 0.89
CA VAL A 125 -8.65 -7.93 2.14
C VAL A 125 -7.71 -8.51 3.18
N SER A 126 -6.90 -7.66 3.81
CA SER A 126 -5.98 -8.06 4.87
C SER A 126 -6.71 -8.74 6.02
N THR A 127 -6.14 -9.83 6.53
CA THR A 127 -6.65 -10.56 7.69
C THR A 127 -5.54 -10.69 8.75
N PRO A 128 -5.85 -11.10 10.00
CA PRO A 128 -4.83 -11.29 11.04
C PRO A 128 -3.72 -12.31 10.72
N MET A 129 -3.86 -13.07 9.63
CA MET A 129 -2.84 -13.97 9.13
C MET A 129 -2.67 -13.79 7.63
N SER A 130 -1.43 -13.75 7.15
CA SER A 130 -1.15 -13.81 5.72
C SER A 130 -1.07 -15.29 5.30
N VAL A 131 -1.69 -15.62 4.18
CA VAL A 131 -1.66 -16.97 3.61
C VAL A 131 -1.24 -16.86 2.15
N PHE A 132 -0.14 -17.52 1.80
CA PHE A 132 0.36 -17.54 0.42
C PHE A 132 1.00 -18.90 0.10
N ILE A 133 1.24 -19.13 -1.18
CA ILE A 133 1.86 -20.36 -1.69
C ILE A 133 3.20 -19.97 -2.28
N GLU A 134 4.25 -20.58 -1.77
CA GLU A 134 5.63 -20.37 -2.21
C GLU A 134 6.32 -21.73 -2.28
N VAL A 135 7.49 -21.76 -2.91
CA VAL A 135 8.35 -22.94 -2.98
C VAL A 135 8.74 -23.38 -1.55
N ASP A 136 8.77 -24.69 -1.29
CA ASP A 136 9.26 -25.22 -0.02
C ASP A 136 10.77 -24.93 0.12
N MET A 137 11.16 -24.22 1.18
CA MET A 137 12.57 -23.95 1.49
C MET A 137 13.41 -25.23 1.68
N LYS A 138 12.78 -26.37 1.96
CA LYS A 138 13.44 -27.68 2.11
C LYS A 138 13.40 -28.55 0.85
N ASP A 139 12.50 -28.27 -0.10
CA ASP A 139 12.41 -28.95 -1.40
C ASP A 139 11.93 -27.99 -2.49
N SER A 140 12.88 -27.48 -3.27
CA SER A 140 12.62 -26.50 -4.31
C SER A 140 11.76 -27.00 -5.49
N ASN A 141 11.41 -28.29 -5.52
CA ASN A 141 10.51 -28.87 -6.53
C ASN A 141 9.05 -28.91 -6.09
N SER A 142 8.74 -28.48 -4.87
CA SER A 142 7.41 -28.51 -4.31
C SER A 142 6.95 -27.14 -3.82
N TYR A 143 5.63 -26.96 -3.77
CA TYR A 143 5.00 -25.78 -3.19
C TYR A 143 4.28 -26.17 -1.90
N ILE A 144 4.35 -25.30 -0.90
CA ILE A 144 3.61 -25.44 0.36
C ILE A 144 2.86 -24.16 0.68
N VAL A 145 1.89 -24.27 1.58
CA VAL A 145 1.17 -23.11 2.10
C VAL A 145 1.99 -22.52 3.24
N TYR A 146 2.30 -21.24 3.13
CA TYR A 146 2.90 -20.44 4.20
C TYR A 146 1.79 -19.70 4.95
N LEU A 147 1.92 -19.66 6.28
CA LEU A 147 1.11 -18.85 7.17
C LEU A 147 2.05 -17.92 7.93
N GLU A 148 1.84 -16.62 7.78
CA GLU A 148 2.69 -15.58 8.38
C GLU A 148 1.88 -14.57 9.19
N GLN A 149 2.58 -13.86 10.08
CA GLN A 149 2.02 -12.80 10.91
C GLN A 149 1.47 -11.66 10.05
N SER A 150 0.34 -11.08 10.45
CA SER A 150 -0.35 -9.99 9.73
C SER A 150 -1.35 -9.30 10.66
N GLY A 151 -2.16 -8.40 10.12
CA GLY A 151 -3.26 -7.76 10.85
C GLY A 151 -2.91 -6.49 11.60
N LEU A 152 -1.73 -5.92 11.37
CA LEU A 152 -1.37 -4.58 11.83
C LEU A 152 -1.71 -3.54 10.76
N GLY A 153 -2.22 -2.39 11.18
CA GLY A 153 -2.47 -1.25 10.29
C GLY A 153 -1.36 -0.19 10.30
N LEU A 154 -0.43 -0.26 11.25
CA LEU A 154 0.84 0.49 11.21
C LEU A 154 1.95 -0.37 10.58
N PRO A 155 3.04 0.25 10.08
CA PRO A 155 4.04 -0.44 9.26
C PRO A 155 4.71 -1.65 9.93
N ASP A 156 4.81 -1.64 11.26
CA ASP A 156 5.67 -2.55 12.02
C ASP A 156 5.21 -2.61 13.50
N GLU A 157 5.56 -3.67 14.22
CA GLU A 157 5.19 -3.84 15.63
C GLU A 157 5.85 -2.81 16.55
N SER A 158 7.03 -2.30 16.20
CA SER A 158 7.71 -1.21 16.92
C SER A 158 6.85 0.05 17.03
N TYR A 159 5.99 0.33 16.04
CA TYR A 159 5.07 1.48 16.05
C TYR A 159 4.05 1.42 17.18
N TYR A 160 3.77 0.23 17.73
CA TYR A 160 2.84 0.05 18.84
C TYR A 160 3.53 0.14 20.21
N LYS A 161 4.87 0.11 20.25
CA LYS A 161 5.66 -0.03 21.50
C LYS A 161 6.58 1.17 21.78
N GLU A 162 7.25 1.71 20.76
CA GLU A 162 8.32 2.69 20.98
C GLU A 162 7.79 4.12 21.14
N ASP A 163 8.41 4.89 22.03
CA ASP A 163 7.98 6.25 22.38
C ASP A 163 8.05 7.23 21.20
N GLN A 164 9.02 7.05 20.28
CA GLN A 164 9.18 7.91 19.11
C GLN A 164 7.96 7.89 18.17
N TYR A 165 7.11 6.86 18.25
CA TYR A 165 5.91 6.72 17.43
C TYR A 165 4.61 7.12 18.16
N ALA A 166 4.69 7.73 19.35
CA ALA A 166 3.52 8.11 20.13
C ALA A 166 2.54 9.01 19.35
N GLU A 167 3.06 10.04 18.68
CA GLU A 167 2.23 10.94 17.87
C GLU A 167 1.57 10.21 16.69
N ILE A 168 2.25 9.22 16.10
CA ILE A 168 1.71 8.40 15.01
C ILE A 168 0.53 7.57 15.52
N ARG A 169 0.65 6.94 16.69
CA ARG A 169 -0.45 6.17 17.31
C ARG A 169 -1.69 7.04 17.55
N GLU A 170 -1.51 8.25 18.07
CA GLU A 170 -2.61 9.20 18.27
C GLU A 170 -3.30 9.56 16.95
N LYS A 171 -2.53 9.88 15.92
CA LYS A 171 -3.05 10.19 14.58
C LYS A 171 -3.73 8.98 13.93
N TYR A 172 -3.23 7.78 14.18
CA TYR A 172 -3.77 6.54 13.66
C TYR A 172 -5.14 6.21 14.27
N VAL A 173 -5.28 6.29 15.60
CA VAL A 173 -6.59 6.15 16.26
C VAL A 173 -7.60 7.17 15.73
N ALA A 174 -7.20 8.44 15.61
CA ALA A 174 -8.05 9.47 15.04
C ALA A 174 -8.39 9.20 13.56
N HIS A 175 -7.47 8.59 12.79
CA HIS A 175 -7.72 8.20 11.42
C HIS A 175 -8.76 7.08 11.32
N ILE A 176 -8.67 6.03 12.15
CA ILE A 176 -9.67 4.96 12.20
C ILE A 176 -11.06 5.54 12.49
N GLU A 177 -11.17 6.42 13.48
CA GLU A 177 -12.44 7.08 13.79
C GLU A 177 -13.00 7.85 12.58
N ARG A 178 -12.15 8.64 11.89
CA ARG A 178 -12.57 9.35 10.66
C ARG A 178 -13.05 8.39 9.57
N MET A 179 -12.37 7.26 9.38
CA MET A 179 -12.77 6.26 8.39
C MET A 179 -14.12 5.61 8.73
N PHE A 180 -14.38 5.32 10.01
CA PHE A 180 -15.70 4.86 10.46
C PHE A 180 -16.80 5.88 10.17
N ASN A 181 -16.52 7.16 10.40
CA ASN A 181 -17.46 8.24 10.10
C ASN A 181 -17.74 8.37 8.60
N PHE A 182 -16.71 8.29 7.75
CA PHE A 182 -16.90 8.28 6.28
C PHE A 182 -17.68 7.05 5.82
N ALA A 183 -17.43 5.89 6.42
CA ALA A 183 -18.17 4.65 6.17
C ALA A 183 -19.61 4.65 6.73
N LYS A 184 -19.99 5.68 7.49
CA LYS A 184 -21.29 5.79 8.19
C LYS A 184 -21.55 4.63 9.14
N LEU A 185 -20.50 4.12 9.77
CA LEU A 185 -20.57 3.08 10.79
C LEU A 185 -20.76 3.69 12.19
N PRO A 186 -21.47 3.01 13.11
CA PRO A 186 -21.69 3.53 14.46
C PRO A 186 -20.42 3.44 15.33
N ASP A 187 -20.39 4.24 16.39
CA ASP A 187 -19.35 4.18 17.45
C ASP A 187 -17.90 4.29 16.93
N GLY A 188 -17.63 5.23 16.01
CA GLY A 188 -16.29 5.40 15.43
C GLY A 188 -15.17 5.56 16.46
N ALA A 189 -15.38 6.37 17.50
CA ALA A 189 -14.40 6.58 18.57
C ALA A 189 -14.16 5.31 19.42
N GLY A 190 -15.24 4.62 19.82
CA GLY A 190 -15.12 3.38 20.59
C GLY A 190 -14.51 2.25 19.77
N ALA A 191 -14.86 2.16 18.48
CA ALA A 191 -14.28 1.20 17.55
C ALA A 191 -12.79 1.43 17.34
N ALA A 192 -12.38 2.69 17.11
CA ALA A 192 -10.98 3.05 16.93
C ALA A 192 -10.11 2.62 18.13
N LYS A 193 -10.58 2.87 19.35
CA LYS A 193 -9.90 2.43 20.57
C LYS A 193 -9.77 0.90 20.64
N ARG A 194 -10.86 0.16 20.45
CA ARG A 194 -10.86 -1.32 20.52
C ARG A 194 -10.00 -1.97 19.43
N ILE A 195 -10.01 -1.40 18.23
CA ILE A 195 -9.16 -1.85 17.11
C ILE A 195 -7.69 -1.65 17.49
N PHE A 196 -7.32 -0.45 17.94
CA PHE A 196 -5.95 -0.16 18.33
C PHE A 196 -5.46 -1.04 19.50
N GLU A 197 -6.32 -1.30 20.49
CA GLU A 197 -6.01 -2.23 21.60
C GLU A 197 -5.78 -3.67 21.10
N LEU A 198 -6.61 -4.14 20.16
CA LEU A 198 -6.45 -5.47 19.55
C LEU A 198 -5.17 -5.56 18.73
N GLU A 199 -4.90 -4.58 17.87
CA GLU A 199 -3.67 -4.53 17.08
C GLU A 199 -2.43 -4.46 17.98
N SER A 200 -2.47 -3.68 19.07
CA SER A 200 -1.37 -3.62 20.04
C SER A 200 -1.10 -4.98 20.70
N ALA A 201 -2.16 -5.75 20.98
CA ALA A 201 -2.03 -7.10 21.50
C ALA A 201 -1.42 -8.06 20.47
N ILE A 202 -1.83 -7.95 19.19
CA ILE A 202 -1.27 -8.73 18.07
C ILE A 202 0.22 -8.40 17.88
N ALA A 203 0.58 -7.11 17.86
CA ALA A 203 1.94 -6.62 17.74
C ALA A 203 2.87 -7.14 18.85
N GLY A 204 2.32 -7.49 20.02
CA GLY A 204 3.06 -8.15 21.09
C GLY A 204 3.58 -9.56 20.75
N PHE A 205 3.03 -10.19 19.71
CA PHE A 205 3.40 -11.54 19.25
C PHE A 205 4.11 -11.56 17.88
N HIS A 206 4.28 -10.40 17.24
CA HIS A 206 5.04 -10.28 16.00
C HIS A 206 6.54 -10.40 16.27
N TYR A 207 7.24 -11.04 15.35
CA TYR A 207 8.70 -11.02 15.26
C TYR A 207 9.16 -9.73 14.57
N ASP A 208 10.28 -9.18 15.04
CA ASP A 208 11.09 -8.15 14.36
C ASP A 208 11.74 -8.69 13.06
#